data_AF-A0AAN7JZY6-F1
#
_entry.id   AF-A0AAN7JZY6-F1
#
_cell.length_a   1.000
_cell.length_b   1.000
_cell.length_c   1.000
_cell.angle_alpha   90.00
_cell.angle_beta   90.00
_cell.angle_gamma   90.00
#
_symmetry.space_group_name_H-M   'P 1'
#
loop_
_entity.id
_entity.type
_entity.pdbx_description
1 polymer ?
#
loop_
_entity_poly.entity_id
_entity_poly.type
_entity_poly.pdbx_seq_one_letter_code
_entity_poly.pdbx_strand_id
1 'polypeptide(L)'
;MKSRIFIPKGGSMMGCLDETRTLEYGQVFVQYSGHKKGHLFGDDNVRIGSASDESFIIVGKVVVAKNPCLHPGDVRVLTAVNVPALHHMVDCVVFPQKGMRPHPNECSGSDLDGDIYFVSWDSGLIPSVQDSPMDYSPAPTVELDHNVTIEEVEEYFVNFILDERMGIISNAHTVFADRSIQKARCSECIELARLFSIAVDFPKTGVPAVMSPNLYVKEYPDFMEKLDKPTYESKNVIGRLFRAVKEKAPNSITFKTFTKEVARQAYDHDMEVEGFEEYLDEAFDYKSNYDFKLGSLLHYYGIRTEAELLSGSIMKMSSSFTKKRDSESITMAVKALRKEARTWFNQKPPGLDESEPDDPYAKASAWYYVTYHPSYWGAYNQGPKRDHYLSFPWCVYDKLIEIKKEKVNMRRRRNLSSLEESFSRALRFS
;
A
#
# COMPACT_ATOMS: atom_id res chain seq x y z
N MET A 1 -5.51 4.93 12.49
CA MET A 1 -5.90 4.97 11.04
C MET A 1 -4.93 5.86 10.24
N LYS A 2 -4.45 5.44 9.06
CA LYS A 2 -3.69 6.32 8.14
C LYS A 2 -4.70 6.90 7.14
N SER A 3 -5.12 8.15 7.32
CA SER A 3 -6.14 8.84 6.50
C SER A 3 -5.68 9.10 5.07
N ARG A 4 -5.53 8.03 4.27
CA ARG A 4 -5.13 8.09 2.86
C ARG A 4 -6.32 8.50 2.01
N ILE A 5 -6.43 9.79 1.74
CA ILE A 5 -7.48 10.35 0.88
C ILE A 5 -6.96 10.37 -0.56
N PHE A 6 -7.72 9.76 -1.47
CA PHE A 6 -7.37 9.78 -2.90
C PHE A 6 -7.61 11.18 -3.48
N ILE A 7 -6.60 11.74 -4.12
CA ILE A 7 -6.64 13.06 -4.75
C ILE A 7 -6.49 12.83 -6.26
N PRO A 8 -7.56 12.98 -7.06
CA PRO A 8 -7.50 12.72 -8.50
C PRO A 8 -6.56 13.66 -9.26
N LYS A 9 -6.46 14.92 -8.80
CA LYS A 9 -5.66 15.99 -9.42
C LYS A 9 -4.33 16.20 -8.69
N GLY A 10 -3.60 15.11 -8.45
CA GLY A 10 -2.28 15.15 -7.83
C GLY A 10 -1.55 13.81 -7.90
N GLY A 11 -0.28 13.84 -7.55
CA GLY A 11 0.61 12.67 -7.61
C GLY A 11 1.80 12.79 -6.66
N SER A 12 2.50 11.68 -6.49
CA SER A 12 3.81 11.62 -5.85
C SER A 12 4.85 11.49 -6.95
N MET A 13 5.69 12.49 -7.12
CA MET A 13 6.59 12.67 -8.26
C MET A 13 8.02 12.85 -7.78
N MET A 14 8.99 12.28 -8.50
CA MET A 14 10.41 12.50 -8.21
C MET A 14 10.79 13.95 -8.51
N GLY A 15 11.60 14.56 -7.64
CA GLY A 15 12.18 15.87 -7.92
C GLY A 15 13.31 15.78 -8.95
N CYS A 16 13.33 16.69 -9.92
CA CYS A 16 14.40 16.81 -10.90
C CYS A 16 14.85 18.27 -11.04
N LEU A 17 16.08 18.49 -11.50
CA LEU A 17 16.59 19.81 -11.83
C LEU A 17 16.34 20.13 -13.30
N ASP A 18 15.98 21.37 -13.60
CA ASP A 18 15.98 21.87 -14.98
C ASP A 18 17.41 22.15 -15.47
N GLU A 19 17.99 21.17 -16.14
CA GLU A 19 19.31 21.30 -16.79
C GLU A 19 19.30 22.23 -18.01
N THR A 20 18.13 22.53 -18.57
CA THR A 20 18.00 23.42 -19.73
C THR A 20 18.04 24.90 -19.35
N ARG A 21 17.93 25.20 -18.04
CA ARG A 21 17.92 26.56 -17.47
C ARG A 21 16.83 27.45 -18.08
N THR A 22 15.68 26.87 -18.40
CA THR A 22 14.53 27.55 -19.01
C THR A 22 13.53 28.04 -17.97
N LEU A 23 13.31 27.30 -16.89
CA LEU A 23 12.39 27.66 -15.80
C LEU A 23 12.93 28.84 -14.99
N GLU A 24 12.04 29.78 -14.66
CA GLU A 24 12.31 30.88 -13.72
C GLU A 24 11.98 30.50 -12.28
N TYR A 25 12.51 31.26 -11.31
CA TYR A 25 12.18 31.07 -9.91
C TYR A 25 10.66 31.24 -9.68
N GLY A 26 10.06 30.31 -8.94
CA GLY A 26 8.60 30.19 -8.76
C GLY A 26 7.90 29.36 -9.83
N GLN A 27 8.60 28.90 -10.87
CA GLN A 27 8.06 28.01 -11.90
C GLN A 27 8.50 26.57 -11.70
N VAL A 28 7.70 25.63 -12.19
CA VAL A 28 8.04 24.21 -12.30
C VAL A 28 7.55 23.66 -13.63
N PHE A 29 8.11 22.54 -14.08
CA PHE A 29 7.51 21.75 -15.15
C PHE A 29 6.98 20.43 -14.57
N VAL A 30 5.75 20.08 -14.94
CA VAL A 30 5.07 18.87 -14.45
C VAL A 30 4.35 18.22 -15.62
N GLN A 31 4.71 16.97 -15.89
CA GLN A 31 4.07 16.12 -16.88
C GLN A 31 3.88 14.73 -16.28
N TYR A 32 2.70 14.14 -16.46
CA TYR A 32 2.39 12.81 -15.93
C TYR A 32 1.86 11.88 -17.02
N SER A 33 2.13 10.59 -16.88
CA SER A 33 1.66 9.56 -17.79
C SER A 33 0.17 9.26 -17.56
N GLY A 34 -0.63 9.40 -18.61
CA GLY A 34 -2.01 8.97 -18.64
C GLY A 34 -2.10 7.45 -18.67
N HIS A 35 -2.27 6.82 -17.51
CA HIS A 35 -2.78 5.45 -17.51
C HIS A 35 -4.19 5.47 -18.11
N LYS A 36 -4.47 4.58 -19.08
CA LYS A 36 -5.80 4.32 -19.66
C LYS A 36 -6.82 3.95 -18.57
N LYS A 37 -7.27 4.92 -17.78
CA LYS A 37 -8.45 4.86 -16.93
C LYS A 37 -9.55 5.53 -17.71
N GLY A 38 -10.28 4.72 -18.47
CA GLY A 38 -11.49 5.15 -19.14
C GLY A 38 -12.44 5.86 -18.16
N HIS A 39 -13.03 6.95 -18.65
CA HIS A 39 -14.38 7.41 -18.29
C HIS A 39 -14.74 7.50 -16.81
N LEU A 40 -14.18 8.45 -16.04
CA LEU A 40 -14.86 8.84 -14.79
C LEU A 40 -15.05 10.32 -14.49
N PHE A 41 -14.42 11.30 -15.16
CA PHE A 41 -14.73 12.71 -14.87
C PHE A 41 -14.70 13.58 -16.12
N GLY A 42 -15.85 14.20 -16.40
CA GLY A 42 -16.04 15.21 -17.46
C GLY A 42 -15.65 16.61 -16.98
N ASP A 43 -15.24 17.44 -17.97
CA ASP A 43 -14.98 18.88 -18.00
C ASP A 43 -14.14 19.50 -16.85
N ASP A 44 -13.07 20.28 -17.07
CA ASP A 44 -12.83 21.32 -18.08
C ASP A 44 -11.30 21.52 -18.34
N ASN A 45 -10.97 21.89 -19.59
CA ASN A 45 -9.86 22.78 -19.99
C ASN A 45 -8.37 22.43 -19.75
N VAL A 46 -7.93 21.19 -19.97
CA VAL A 46 -6.52 20.92 -20.31
C VAL A 46 -6.43 19.80 -21.35
N ARG A 47 -6.45 20.13 -22.65
CA ARG A 47 -6.19 19.16 -23.72
C ARG A 47 -5.40 19.78 -24.87
N ILE A 48 -4.09 19.50 -24.89
CA ILE A 48 -3.29 19.46 -26.12
C ILE A 48 -2.50 18.15 -26.07
N GLY A 49 -2.86 17.17 -26.89
CA GLY A 49 -2.14 15.91 -27.04
C GLY A 49 -2.86 14.95 -28.00
N SER A 50 -2.15 14.49 -29.04
CA SER A 50 -2.61 13.52 -30.04
C SER A 50 -2.42 12.07 -29.59
N ALA A 51 -3.26 11.17 -30.11
CA ALA A 51 -3.39 9.78 -29.72
C ALA A 51 -2.15 8.89 -30.02
N SER A 52 -1.19 8.86 -29.10
CA SER A 52 -0.29 7.73 -28.82
C SER A 52 0.52 8.07 -27.55
N ASP A 53 0.36 7.30 -26.47
CA ASP A 53 0.88 7.60 -25.12
C ASP A 53 0.52 9.01 -24.61
N GLU A 54 -0.72 9.17 -24.13
CA GLU A 54 -1.21 10.45 -23.60
C GLU A 54 -0.48 10.81 -22.29
N SER A 55 0.66 11.48 -22.37
CA SER A 55 1.17 12.27 -21.27
C SER A 55 0.44 13.61 -21.21
N PHE A 56 0.22 14.11 -20.00
CA PHE A 56 -0.52 15.35 -19.76
C PHE A 56 0.41 16.36 -19.10
N ILE A 57 0.56 17.53 -19.72
CA ILE A 57 1.32 18.65 -19.20
C ILE A 57 0.40 19.50 -18.33
N ILE A 58 0.83 19.78 -17.10
CA ILE A 58 0.11 20.64 -16.17
C ILE A 58 0.55 22.09 -16.38
N VAL A 59 -0.42 23.00 -16.44
CA VAL A 59 -0.19 24.45 -16.52
C VAL A 59 -1.04 25.16 -15.48
N GLY A 60 -0.47 26.13 -14.78
CA GLY A 60 -1.14 26.93 -13.76
C GLY A 60 -0.60 26.68 -12.36
N LYS A 61 -1.33 27.12 -11.33
CA LYS A 61 -0.88 26.98 -9.94
C LYS A 61 -0.88 25.51 -9.52
N VAL A 62 0.18 25.11 -8.84
CA VAL A 62 0.32 23.79 -8.22
C VAL A 62 0.79 23.95 -6.79
N VAL A 63 0.33 23.06 -5.91
CA VAL A 63 0.90 22.90 -4.57
C VAL A 63 1.96 21.78 -4.61
N VAL A 64 3.11 22.05 -4.02
CA VAL A 64 4.25 21.14 -3.90
C VAL A 64 4.63 21.04 -2.43
N ALA A 65 4.79 19.82 -1.92
CA ALA A 65 5.25 19.58 -0.56
C ALA A 65 6.04 18.28 -0.47
N LYS A 66 7.01 18.21 0.44
CA LYS A 66 7.75 17.00 0.76
C LYS A 66 7.30 16.45 2.12
N ASN A 67 7.16 15.15 2.22
CA ASN A 67 6.85 14.48 3.49
C ASN A 67 8.13 14.05 4.20
N PRO A 68 8.22 14.19 5.53
CA PRO A 68 7.26 14.83 6.43
C PRO A 68 7.19 16.35 6.26
N CYS A 69 5.97 16.90 6.25
CA CYS A 69 5.69 18.33 6.14
C CYS A 69 5.24 18.84 7.52
N LEU A 70 6.10 19.53 8.26
CA LEU A 70 5.82 19.98 9.63
C LEU A 70 5.62 21.48 9.69
N HIS A 71 6.54 22.25 9.10
CA HIS A 71 6.46 23.69 9.12
C HIS A 71 5.40 24.16 8.12
N PRO A 72 4.55 25.15 8.46
CA PRO A 72 3.51 25.65 7.55
C PRO A 72 4.08 26.18 6.22
N GLY A 73 5.32 26.68 6.23
CA GLY A 73 6.05 27.14 5.05
C GLY A 73 6.58 26.05 4.12
N ASP A 74 6.54 24.77 4.53
CA ASP A 74 7.01 23.63 3.72
C ASP A 74 6.09 23.33 2.53
N VAL A 75 4.86 23.85 2.57
CA VAL A 75 3.90 23.77 1.47
C VAL A 75 4.14 24.95 0.54
N ARG A 76 4.58 24.68 -0.67
CA ARG A 76 4.89 25.69 -1.69
C ARG A 76 3.82 25.73 -2.76
N VAL A 77 3.42 26.93 -3.17
CA VAL A 77 2.56 27.20 -4.31
C VAL A 77 3.44 27.74 -5.43
N LEU A 78 3.60 26.93 -6.48
CA LEU A 78 4.44 27.22 -7.64
C LEU A 78 3.59 27.31 -8.89
N THR A 79 4.15 27.82 -9.98
CA THR A 79 3.47 27.90 -11.28
C THR A 79 4.01 26.84 -12.23
N ALA A 80 3.21 25.83 -12.53
CA ALA A 80 3.52 24.89 -13.59
C ALA A 80 3.41 25.59 -14.96
N VAL A 81 4.45 25.48 -15.77
CA VAL A 81 4.54 26.09 -17.11
C VAL A 81 4.90 25.06 -18.15
N ASN A 82 4.40 25.22 -19.37
CA ASN A 82 4.73 24.34 -20.49
C ASN A 82 6.08 24.76 -21.09
N VAL A 83 7.06 23.85 -21.04
CA VAL A 83 8.40 24.05 -21.62
C VAL A 83 8.68 22.92 -22.61
N PRO A 84 8.69 23.18 -23.93
CA PRO A 84 8.95 22.16 -24.94
C PRO A 84 10.25 21.38 -24.76
N ALA A 85 11.31 22.04 -24.28
CA ALA A 85 12.59 21.41 -24.01
C ALA A 85 12.52 20.32 -22.92
N LEU A 86 11.50 20.36 -22.04
CA LEU A 86 11.31 19.45 -20.91
C LEU A 86 10.26 18.36 -21.17
N HIS A 87 9.66 18.25 -22.36
CA HIS A 87 8.61 17.26 -22.66
C HIS A 87 9.02 15.79 -22.50
N HIS A 88 10.33 15.54 -22.50
CA HIS A 88 10.90 14.21 -22.23
C HIS A 88 10.87 13.83 -20.74
N MET A 89 10.65 14.79 -19.85
CA MET A 89 10.56 14.59 -18.41
C MET A 89 9.13 14.20 -18.05
N VAL A 90 8.91 12.93 -17.65
CA VAL A 90 7.58 12.38 -17.36
C VAL A 90 7.55 11.75 -15.97
N ASP A 91 6.44 11.92 -15.26
CA ASP A 91 6.20 11.41 -13.90
C ASP A 91 7.17 11.99 -12.85
N CYS A 92 7.68 13.20 -13.12
CA CYS A 92 8.54 13.98 -12.24
C CYS A 92 8.11 15.44 -12.18
N VAL A 93 8.57 16.13 -11.13
CA VAL A 93 8.48 17.59 -11.01
C VAL A 93 9.86 18.18 -11.23
N VAL A 94 9.98 19.03 -12.25
CA VAL A 94 11.24 19.68 -12.59
C VAL A 94 11.28 21.08 -11.97
N PHE A 95 12.29 21.31 -11.14
CA PHE A 95 12.53 22.55 -10.42
C PHE A 95 13.53 23.44 -11.17
N PRO A 96 13.43 24.77 -11.02
CA PRO A 96 14.30 25.71 -11.69
C PRO A 96 15.70 25.68 -11.06
N GLN A 97 16.73 25.81 -11.88
CA GLN A 97 18.09 26.08 -11.42
C GLN A 97 18.27 27.55 -10.94
N LYS A 98 17.38 28.45 -11.40
CA LYS A 98 17.42 29.88 -11.09
C LYS A 98 16.67 30.18 -9.79
N GLY A 99 17.18 31.16 -9.03
CA GLY A 99 16.48 31.69 -7.86
C GLY A 99 17.40 32.05 -6.71
N MET A 100 16.82 32.60 -5.65
CA MET A 100 17.55 32.95 -4.43
C MET A 100 17.74 31.75 -3.50
N ARG A 101 16.85 30.76 -3.58
CA ARG A 101 16.84 29.55 -2.76
C ARG A 101 16.26 28.39 -3.58
N PRO A 102 16.83 27.19 -3.55
CA PRO A 102 16.23 26.04 -4.24
C PRO A 102 14.84 25.70 -3.66
N HIS A 103 13.82 25.58 -4.50
CA HIS A 103 12.48 25.14 -4.06
C HIS A 103 12.46 23.78 -3.35
N PRO A 104 13.28 22.78 -3.73
CA PRO A 104 13.50 21.57 -2.92
C PRO A 104 13.80 21.88 -1.45
N ASN A 105 14.75 22.79 -1.20
CA ASN A 105 15.15 23.18 0.15
C ASN A 105 14.06 23.98 0.88
N GLU A 106 13.20 24.70 0.17
CA GLU A 106 12.01 25.35 0.74
C GLU A 106 10.94 24.34 1.17
N CYS A 107 10.95 23.12 0.62
CA CYS A 107 10.03 22.05 0.94
C CYS A 107 10.65 21.11 1.98
N SER A 108 10.62 21.42 3.27
CA SER A 108 11.14 20.51 4.32
C SER A 108 12.64 20.17 4.17
N GLY A 109 13.45 21.14 3.72
CA GLY A 109 14.91 20.99 3.60
C GLY A 109 15.35 19.93 2.59
N SER A 110 14.48 19.58 1.64
CA SER A 110 14.70 18.51 0.66
C SER A 110 15.81 18.84 -0.35
N ASP A 111 16.31 17.82 -1.03
CA ASP A 111 17.22 17.95 -2.16
C ASP A 111 16.70 17.16 -3.38
N LEU A 112 17.60 16.76 -4.28
CA LEU A 112 17.28 16.07 -5.53
C LEU A 112 18.10 14.77 -5.69
N ASP A 113 18.37 14.06 -4.58
CA ASP A 113 19.07 12.77 -4.58
C ASP A 113 18.17 11.54 -4.78
N GLY A 114 16.86 11.77 -5.01
CA GLY A 114 15.82 10.75 -5.07
C GLY A 114 14.53 11.12 -4.34
N ASP A 115 14.49 12.31 -3.73
CA ASP A 115 13.32 12.83 -3.01
C ASP A 115 12.04 12.85 -3.85
N ILE A 116 10.94 12.44 -3.21
CA ILE A 116 9.59 12.37 -3.79
C ILE A 116 8.70 13.46 -3.20
N TYR A 117 8.09 14.24 -4.09
CA TYR A 117 7.24 15.37 -3.78
C TYR A 117 5.77 15.03 -4.02
N PHE A 118 4.91 15.46 -3.11
CA PHE A 118 3.49 15.57 -3.39
C PHE A 118 3.26 16.81 -4.25
N VAL A 119 2.65 16.61 -5.43
CA VAL A 119 2.30 17.69 -6.35
C VAL A 119 0.81 17.60 -6.65
N SER A 120 0.08 18.70 -6.52
CA SER A 120 -1.36 18.75 -6.82
C SER A 120 -1.75 20.04 -7.51
N TRP A 121 -2.59 19.91 -8.53
CA TRP A 121 -3.21 21.03 -9.26
C TRP A 121 -4.71 21.14 -8.94
N ASP A 122 -5.18 20.46 -7.89
CA ASP A 122 -6.51 20.66 -7.34
C ASP A 122 -6.63 22.06 -6.72
N SER A 123 -7.48 22.91 -7.30
CA SER A 123 -7.73 24.27 -6.80
C SER A 123 -8.24 24.31 -5.35
N GLY A 124 -8.89 23.24 -4.87
CA GLY A 124 -9.35 23.14 -3.48
C GLY A 124 -8.23 22.84 -2.47
N LEU A 125 -7.07 22.38 -2.95
CA LEU A 125 -5.89 22.09 -2.12
C LEU A 125 -4.81 23.17 -2.19
N ILE A 126 -4.92 24.12 -3.12
CA ILE A 126 -3.98 25.23 -3.23
C ILE A 126 -4.33 26.26 -2.15
N PRO A 127 -3.45 26.49 -1.15
CA PRO A 127 -3.73 27.46 -0.10
C PRO A 127 -3.75 28.88 -0.67
N SER A 128 -4.64 29.72 -0.14
CA SER A 128 -4.74 31.14 -0.52
C SER A 128 -3.60 31.98 0.05
N VAL A 129 -3.02 31.54 1.16
CA VAL A 129 -1.90 32.20 1.87
C VAL A 129 -0.78 31.19 2.04
N GLN A 130 0.44 31.63 1.75
CA GLN A 130 1.65 30.84 1.88
C GLN A 130 2.55 31.46 2.95
N ASP A 131 2.99 30.64 3.91
CA ASP A 131 3.96 31.05 4.93
C ASP A 131 5.38 31.00 4.36
N SER A 132 6.29 31.76 4.98
CA SER A 132 7.71 31.71 4.64
C SER A 132 8.30 30.34 4.97
N PRO A 133 9.13 29.75 4.09
CA PRO A 133 9.83 28.50 4.39
C PRO A 133 10.71 28.64 5.63
N MET A 134 10.83 27.58 6.42
CA MET A 134 11.77 27.52 7.54
C MET A 134 13.21 27.57 7.02
N ASP A 135 14.14 28.02 7.84
CA ASP A 135 15.57 27.83 7.56
C ASP A 135 15.96 26.38 7.90
N TYR A 136 16.51 25.69 6.89
CA TYR A 136 16.96 24.29 6.97
C TYR A 136 18.49 24.19 6.98
N SER A 137 19.19 25.27 7.33
CA SER A 137 20.63 25.25 7.51
C SER A 137 21.00 24.20 8.58
N PRO A 138 21.89 23.24 8.28
CA PRO A 138 22.23 22.17 9.20
C PRO A 138 22.98 22.73 10.41
N ALA A 139 22.90 22.00 11.53
CA ALA A 139 23.76 22.29 12.67
C ALA A 139 25.23 22.11 12.27
N PRO A 140 26.16 22.90 12.85
CA PRO A 140 27.60 22.67 12.66
C PRO A 140 27.95 21.24 13.02
N THR A 141 28.62 20.54 12.10
CA THR A 141 29.06 19.17 12.31
C THR A 141 30.13 19.14 13.39
N VAL A 142 30.08 18.15 14.28
CA VAL A 142 31.15 17.91 15.25
C VAL A 142 32.36 17.36 14.48
N GLU A 143 33.38 18.20 14.28
CA GLU A 143 34.65 17.76 13.72
C GLU A 143 35.53 17.19 14.83
N LEU A 144 36.04 15.98 14.60
CA LEU A 144 37.03 15.35 15.47
C LEU A 144 38.43 15.77 15.02
N ASP A 145 39.32 16.04 15.97
CA ASP A 145 40.71 16.41 15.73
C ASP A 145 41.64 15.21 15.51
N HIS A 146 41.07 14.01 15.40
CA HIS A 146 41.78 12.75 15.28
C HIS A 146 41.03 11.74 14.39
N ASN A 147 41.69 10.62 14.09
CA ASN A 147 41.08 9.54 13.30
C ASN A 147 40.05 8.77 14.14
N VAL A 148 38.87 8.55 13.56
CA VAL A 148 37.78 7.78 14.18
C VAL A 148 38.26 6.37 14.56
N THR A 149 38.06 6.02 15.82
CA THR A 149 38.33 4.69 16.38
C THR A 149 37.08 3.80 16.34
N ILE A 150 37.25 2.48 16.44
CA ILE A 150 36.10 1.57 16.44
C ILE A 150 35.26 1.72 17.71
N GLU A 151 35.90 2.04 18.82
CA GLU A 151 35.26 2.29 20.12
C GLU A 151 34.32 3.50 20.06
N GLU A 152 34.70 4.57 19.36
CA GLU A 152 33.83 5.73 19.13
C GLU A 152 32.64 5.40 18.22
N VAL A 153 32.82 4.49 17.26
CA VAL A 153 31.70 3.99 16.44
C VAL A 153 30.71 3.20 17.30
N GLU A 154 31.21 2.35 18.21
CA GLU A 154 30.38 1.62 19.16
C GLU A 154 29.61 2.56 20.10
N GLU A 155 30.30 3.57 20.65
CA GLU A 155 29.68 4.60 21.50
C GLU A 155 28.63 5.40 20.73
N TYR A 156 28.96 5.83 19.51
CA TYR A 156 28.02 6.54 18.64
C TYR A 156 26.78 5.70 18.33
N PHE A 157 26.94 4.39 18.09
CA PHE A 157 25.81 3.49 17.86
C PHE A 157 24.85 3.45 19.07
N VAL A 158 25.40 3.40 20.29
CA VAL A 158 24.59 3.45 21.52
C VAL A 158 23.90 4.81 21.67
N ASN A 159 24.65 5.91 21.49
CA ASN A 159 24.11 7.26 21.57
C ASN A 159 23.01 7.49 20.52
N PHE A 160 23.19 6.96 19.31
CA PHE A 160 22.20 7.03 18.25
C PHE A 160 20.87 6.40 18.68
N ILE A 161 20.90 5.20 19.25
CA ILE A 161 19.70 4.49 19.73
C ILE A 161 19.01 5.26 20.86
N LEU A 162 19.77 5.89 21.75
CA LEU A 162 19.24 6.62 22.91
C LEU A 162 18.63 7.98 22.51
N ASP A 163 19.23 8.67 21.53
CA ASP A 163 18.86 10.03 21.14
C ASP A 163 18.05 10.15 19.85
N GLU A 164 17.69 9.03 19.20
CA GLU A 164 16.75 9.01 18.08
C GLU A 164 15.33 9.42 18.54
N ARG A 165 15.03 10.73 18.51
CA ARG A 165 13.77 11.31 19.00
C ARG A 165 12.77 11.69 17.92
N MET A 166 13.04 11.38 16.64
CA MET A 166 12.18 11.75 15.50
C MET A 166 10.72 11.33 15.71
N GLY A 167 10.49 10.10 16.17
CA GLY A 167 9.15 9.58 16.41
C GLY A 167 8.40 10.31 17.55
N ILE A 168 9.12 10.75 18.58
CA ILE A 168 8.55 11.49 19.72
C ILE A 168 8.16 12.90 19.25
N ILE A 169 9.05 13.59 18.56
CA ILE A 169 8.85 14.94 18.02
C ILE A 169 7.67 14.95 17.05
N SER A 170 7.61 13.99 16.11
CA SER A 170 6.51 13.89 15.13
C SER A 170 5.14 13.64 15.78
N ASN A 171 5.09 12.78 16.81
CA ASN A 171 3.86 12.55 17.56
C ASN A 171 3.44 13.81 18.33
N ALA A 172 4.37 14.46 19.03
CA ALA A 172 4.09 15.70 19.76
C ALA A 172 3.55 16.78 18.81
N HIS A 173 4.18 16.97 17.65
CA HIS A 173 3.75 17.93 16.63
C HIS A 173 2.31 17.68 16.20
N THR A 174 1.96 16.42 15.92
CA THR A 174 0.59 16.02 15.57
C THR A 174 -0.42 16.40 16.67
N VAL A 175 -0.07 16.16 17.94
CA VAL A 175 -0.94 16.49 19.08
C VAL A 175 -1.10 18.00 19.26
N PHE A 176 -0.02 18.78 19.22
CA PHE A 176 -0.10 20.24 19.35
C PHE A 176 -0.87 20.87 18.18
N ALA A 177 -0.63 20.42 16.95
CA ALA A 177 -1.35 20.89 15.78
C ALA A 177 -2.85 20.55 15.85
N ASP A 178 -3.22 19.41 16.45
CA ASP A 178 -4.63 19.06 16.67
C ASP A 178 -5.29 19.98 17.72
N ARG A 179 -4.63 20.20 18.86
CA ARG A 179 -5.16 21.03 19.97
C ARG A 179 -5.26 22.50 19.63
N SER A 180 -4.28 23.02 18.90
CA SER A 180 -4.20 24.44 18.62
C SER A 180 -5.25 24.88 17.59
N ILE A 181 -5.83 26.05 17.81
CA ILE A 181 -6.65 26.74 16.81
C ILE A 181 -5.78 27.17 15.62
N GLN A 182 -4.52 27.53 15.88
CA GLN A 182 -3.55 27.95 14.86
C GLN A 182 -2.92 26.78 14.10
N LYS A 183 -3.25 25.53 14.45
CA LYS A 183 -2.69 24.31 13.83
C LYS A 183 -1.16 24.31 13.88
N ALA A 184 -0.51 23.95 12.78
CA ALA A 184 0.95 23.92 12.67
C ALA A 184 1.60 25.31 12.82
N ARG A 185 0.84 26.42 12.83
CA ARG A 185 1.37 27.78 13.04
C ARG A 185 1.57 28.13 14.52
N CYS A 186 1.20 27.26 15.47
CA CYS A 186 1.45 27.53 16.87
C CYS A 186 2.94 27.39 17.22
N SER A 187 3.41 28.14 18.21
CA SER A 187 4.83 28.22 18.58
C SER A 187 5.44 26.86 18.89
N GLU A 188 4.68 25.96 19.52
CA GLU A 188 5.12 24.60 19.82
C GLU A 188 5.36 23.79 18.55
N CYS A 189 4.50 23.92 17.53
CA CYS A 189 4.66 23.22 16.27
C CYS A 189 5.86 23.75 15.46
N ILE A 190 6.05 25.07 15.44
CA ILE A 190 7.21 25.70 14.79
C ILE A 190 8.52 25.22 15.44
N GLU A 191 8.57 25.20 16.77
CA GLU A 191 9.73 24.72 17.51
C GLU A 191 9.96 23.21 17.29
N LEU A 192 8.91 22.41 17.26
CA LEU A 192 9.00 20.98 16.96
C LEU A 192 9.46 20.72 15.53
N ALA A 193 9.08 21.55 14.55
CA ALA A 193 9.57 21.44 13.18
C ALA A 193 11.08 21.68 13.10
N ARG A 194 11.58 22.70 13.82
CA ARG A 194 13.02 22.99 13.95
C ARG A 194 13.77 21.81 14.60
N LEU A 195 13.26 21.29 15.72
CA LEU A 195 13.84 20.12 16.39
C LEU A 195 13.81 18.87 15.51
N PHE A 196 12.77 18.70 14.69
CA PHE A 196 12.68 17.59 13.74
C PHE A 196 13.76 17.68 12.68
N SER A 197 14.05 18.88 12.14
CA SER A 197 15.16 19.09 11.20
C SER A 197 16.50 18.68 11.81
N ILE A 198 16.78 19.10 13.05
CA ILE A 198 18.01 18.71 13.77
C ILE A 198 18.07 17.19 13.95
N ALA A 199 16.95 16.56 14.31
CA ALA A 199 16.90 15.11 14.51
C ALA A 199 17.14 14.31 13.23
N VAL A 200 16.72 14.81 12.06
CA VAL A 200 16.97 14.18 10.75
C VAL A 200 18.45 14.21 10.40
N ASP A 201 19.14 15.30 10.72
CA ASP A 201 20.57 15.47 10.44
C ASP A 201 21.49 15.00 11.58
N PHE A 202 20.94 14.51 12.70
CA PHE A 202 21.72 13.94 13.81
C PHE A 202 22.70 12.82 13.37
N PRO A 203 22.31 11.86 12.50
CA PRO A 203 23.24 10.88 11.92
C PRO A 203 24.48 11.48 11.25
N LYS A 204 24.36 12.69 10.71
CA LYS A 204 25.39 13.38 9.92
C LYS A 204 26.20 14.37 10.76
N THR A 205 25.53 15.05 11.68
CA THR A 205 26.09 16.18 12.44
C THR A 205 26.61 15.76 13.81
N GLY A 206 26.11 14.67 14.38
CA GLY A 206 26.37 14.26 15.75
C GLY A 206 25.65 15.09 16.82
N VAL A 207 24.79 16.04 16.42
CA VAL A 207 24.08 16.95 17.34
C VAL A 207 22.66 16.44 17.64
N PRO A 208 22.35 15.99 18.87
CA PRO A 208 21.03 15.45 19.17
C PRO A 208 19.98 16.55 19.35
N ALA A 209 18.73 16.25 18.96
CA ALA A 209 17.61 17.15 19.18
C ALA A 209 17.15 17.15 20.65
N VAL A 210 17.36 18.27 21.35
CA VAL A 210 16.96 18.43 22.76
C VAL A 210 15.58 19.05 22.85
N MET A 211 14.61 18.25 23.30
CA MET A 211 13.22 18.66 23.42
C MET A 211 12.92 19.21 24.81
N SER A 212 12.39 20.43 24.87
CA SER A 212 12.02 21.10 26.12
C SER A 212 10.86 20.39 26.85
N PRO A 213 10.81 20.41 28.19
CA PRO A 213 9.79 19.71 28.98
C PRO A 213 8.33 20.06 28.61
N ASN A 214 8.08 21.30 28.19
CA ASN A 214 6.77 21.79 27.77
C ASN A 214 6.28 21.18 26.44
N LEU A 215 7.17 20.62 25.63
CA LEU A 215 6.82 19.98 24.36
C LEU A 215 6.42 18.51 24.54
N TYR A 216 6.56 17.92 25.73
CA TYR A 216 6.13 16.54 25.96
C TYR A 216 4.63 16.45 26.18
N VAL A 217 3.97 15.65 25.35
CA VAL A 217 2.51 15.49 25.36
C VAL A 217 2.08 14.37 26.31
N LYS A 218 1.07 14.67 27.13
CA LYS A 218 0.55 13.74 28.16
C LYS A 218 -0.69 12.96 27.70
N GLU A 219 -1.46 13.53 26.78
CA GLU A 219 -2.66 12.90 26.23
C GLU A 219 -2.66 13.04 24.70
N TYR A 220 -3.24 12.06 24.04
CA TYR A 220 -3.21 11.91 22.58
C TYR A 220 -4.61 11.99 21.98
N PRO A 221 -4.77 12.49 20.74
CA PRO A 221 -6.07 12.45 20.08
C PRO A 221 -6.47 11.00 19.78
N ASP A 222 -7.77 10.73 19.85
CA ASP A 222 -8.41 9.42 19.67
C ASP A 222 -7.97 8.70 18.39
N PHE A 223 -7.77 9.43 17.29
CA PHE A 223 -7.36 8.85 16.01
C PHE A 223 -5.93 8.29 15.97
N MET A 224 -5.09 8.61 16.97
CA MET A 224 -3.74 8.04 17.11
C MET A 224 -3.73 6.66 17.78
N GLU A 225 -4.86 6.22 18.35
CA GLU A 225 -5.06 4.85 18.88
C GLU A 225 -3.98 4.38 19.87
N LYS A 226 -3.52 5.28 20.75
CA LYS A 226 -2.56 4.98 21.82
C LYS A 226 -3.26 4.29 22.99
N LEU A 227 -3.38 2.95 22.92
CA LEU A 227 -4.11 2.14 23.92
C LEU A 227 -3.54 2.23 25.35
N ASP A 228 -2.25 2.55 25.47
CA ASP A 228 -1.51 2.63 26.73
C ASP A 228 -1.46 4.04 27.32
N LYS A 229 -2.06 5.04 26.66
CA LYS A 229 -1.99 6.45 27.06
C LYS A 229 -3.39 7.06 27.19
N PRO A 230 -3.55 8.12 28.00
CA PRO A 230 -4.79 8.91 28.01
C PRO A 230 -5.08 9.48 26.62
N THR A 231 -6.35 9.42 26.21
CA THR A 231 -6.80 9.94 24.91
C THR A 231 -7.94 10.94 25.04
N TYR A 232 -7.99 11.92 24.14
CA TYR A 232 -9.10 12.88 24.02
C TYR A 232 -9.73 12.80 22.63
N GLU A 233 -11.01 13.16 22.52
CA GLU A 233 -11.70 13.20 21.23
C GLU A 233 -11.24 14.42 20.42
N SER A 234 -10.57 14.21 19.27
CA SER A 234 -10.20 15.30 18.37
C SER A 234 -11.44 15.90 17.70
N LYS A 235 -11.59 17.22 17.76
CA LYS A 235 -12.71 17.95 17.13
C LYS A 235 -12.44 18.31 15.65
N ASN A 236 -11.24 18.01 15.15
CA ASN A 236 -10.79 18.35 13.81
C ASN A 236 -11.20 17.32 12.75
N VAL A 237 -10.95 17.65 11.49
CA VAL A 237 -11.32 16.82 10.34
C VAL A 237 -10.79 15.39 10.44
N ILE A 238 -9.54 15.20 10.89
CA ILE A 238 -8.93 13.87 11.02
C ILE A 238 -9.67 13.03 12.07
N GLY A 239 -9.96 13.60 13.25
CA GLY A 239 -10.74 12.93 14.29
C GLY A 239 -12.14 12.58 13.85
N ARG A 240 -12.85 13.50 13.19
CA ARG A 240 -14.19 13.27 12.64
C ARG A 240 -14.20 12.16 11.59
N LEU A 241 -13.25 12.18 10.65
CA LEU A 241 -13.10 11.13 9.64
C LEU A 241 -12.78 9.78 10.28
N PHE A 242 -11.88 9.77 11.26
CA PHE A 242 -11.54 8.56 12.01
C PHE A 242 -12.78 7.95 12.66
N ARG A 243 -13.57 8.73 13.40
CA ARG A 243 -14.79 8.25 14.05
C ARG A 243 -15.85 7.83 13.05
N ALA A 244 -16.09 8.60 11.99
CA ALA A 244 -17.04 8.24 10.95
C ALA A 244 -16.70 6.92 10.26
N VAL A 245 -15.40 6.64 10.05
CA VAL A 245 -14.95 5.34 9.52
C VAL A 245 -15.03 4.25 10.58
N LYS A 246 -14.66 4.53 11.84
CA LYS A 246 -14.71 3.55 12.93
C LYS A 246 -16.13 3.13 13.30
N GLU A 247 -17.10 4.04 13.22
CA GLU A 247 -18.53 3.76 13.43
C GLU A 247 -19.13 2.96 12.27
N LYS A 248 -18.71 3.26 11.03
CA LYS A 248 -19.15 2.53 9.83
C LYS A 248 -18.39 1.22 9.61
N ALA A 249 -17.20 1.08 10.16
CA ALA A 249 -16.44 -0.16 10.15
C ALA A 249 -17.22 -1.14 11.04
N PRO A 250 -17.82 -2.18 10.46
CA PRO A 250 -18.60 -3.10 11.27
C PRO A 250 -17.65 -3.78 12.27
N ASN A 251 -18.03 -3.79 13.56
CA ASN A 251 -17.26 -4.44 14.66
C ASN A 251 -16.91 -5.91 14.37
N SER A 252 -17.62 -6.49 13.41
CA SER A 252 -17.35 -7.72 12.70
C SER A 252 -17.67 -7.45 11.24
N ILE A 253 -16.70 -7.42 10.33
CA ILE A 253 -16.99 -7.51 8.90
C ILE A 253 -17.78 -8.80 8.76
N THR A 254 -19.10 -8.68 8.59
CA THR A 254 -19.97 -9.76 8.17
C THR A 254 -19.66 -9.96 6.69
N PHE A 255 -18.46 -10.47 6.40
CA PHE A 255 -18.29 -11.24 5.18
C PHE A 255 -19.45 -12.21 5.21
N LYS A 256 -20.29 -12.21 4.15
CA LYS A 256 -21.27 -13.26 3.99
C LYS A 256 -20.48 -14.56 4.17
N THR A 257 -20.71 -15.25 5.28
CA THR A 257 -20.04 -16.50 5.56
C THR A 257 -20.27 -17.38 4.35
N PHE A 258 -19.22 -18.02 3.85
CA PHE A 258 -19.37 -18.92 2.72
C PHE A 258 -20.32 -20.03 3.17
N THR A 259 -21.58 -19.97 2.74
CA THR A 259 -22.60 -20.96 3.11
C THR A 259 -22.69 -22.03 2.04
N LYS A 260 -23.38 -23.13 2.37
CA LYS A 260 -23.67 -24.19 1.41
C LYS A 260 -24.45 -23.68 0.19
N GLU A 261 -25.33 -22.69 0.38
CA GLU A 261 -26.08 -22.04 -0.71
C GLU A 261 -25.17 -21.21 -1.61
N VAL A 262 -24.22 -20.47 -1.03
CA VAL A 262 -23.21 -19.72 -1.80
C VAL A 262 -22.36 -20.68 -2.61
N ALA A 263 -21.92 -21.79 -2.01
CA ALA A 263 -21.20 -22.85 -2.71
C ALA A 263 -22.01 -23.35 -3.93
N ARG A 264 -23.32 -23.61 -3.77
CA ARG A 264 -24.18 -24.09 -4.88
C ARG A 264 -24.29 -23.10 -6.03
N GLN A 265 -24.32 -21.80 -5.72
CA GLN A 265 -24.49 -20.75 -6.73
C GLN A 265 -23.19 -20.35 -7.42
N ALA A 266 -22.08 -20.40 -6.69
CA ALA A 266 -20.78 -19.88 -7.15
C ALA A 266 -19.83 -20.97 -7.66
N TYR A 267 -20.17 -22.25 -7.50
CA TYR A 267 -19.35 -23.35 -7.98
C TYR A 267 -19.25 -23.35 -9.51
N ASP A 268 -18.03 -23.44 -10.03
CA ASP A 268 -17.73 -23.35 -11.45
C ASP A 268 -17.37 -24.73 -11.99
N HIS A 269 -18.33 -25.38 -12.64
CA HIS A 269 -18.14 -26.69 -13.26
C HIS A 269 -17.08 -26.70 -14.39
N ASP A 270 -16.67 -25.55 -14.92
CA ASP A 270 -15.54 -25.54 -15.88
C ASP A 270 -14.22 -25.97 -15.24
N MET A 271 -14.13 -25.90 -13.92
CA MET A 271 -12.94 -26.28 -13.17
C MET A 271 -12.78 -27.79 -13.04
N GLU A 272 -13.78 -28.58 -13.43
CA GLU A 272 -13.73 -30.05 -13.45
C GLU A 272 -12.96 -30.55 -14.68
N VAL A 273 -11.89 -31.30 -14.41
CA VAL A 273 -11.01 -31.96 -15.40
C VAL A 273 -11.22 -33.47 -15.30
N GLU A 274 -11.26 -34.17 -16.42
CA GLU A 274 -11.43 -35.64 -16.46
C GLU A 274 -10.37 -36.34 -15.60
N GLY A 275 -10.78 -37.32 -14.77
CA GLY A 275 -9.89 -38.05 -13.87
C GLY A 275 -9.63 -37.37 -12.53
N PHE A 276 -10.24 -36.21 -12.24
CA PHE A 276 -10.07 -35.55 -10.94
C PHE A 276 -10.63 -36.36 -9.76
N GLU A 277 -11.60 -37.24 -10.01
CA GLU A 277 -12.24 -38.05 -8.98
C GLU A 277 -11.25 -38.98 -8.28
N GLU A 278 -10.21 -39.42 -8.98
CA GLU A 278 -9.16 -40.30 -8.45
C GLU A 278 -8.30 -39.64 -7.36
N TYR A 279 -8.27 -38.30 -7.33
CA TYR A 279 -7.47 -37.53 -6.38
C TYR A 279 -8.29 -36.93 -5.23
N LEU A 280 -9.58 -37.25 -5.11
CA LEU A 280 -10.46 -36.61 -4.12
C LEU A 280 -10.09 -36.94 -2.68
N ASP A 281 -9.72 -38.19 -2.38
CA ASP A 281 -9.36 -38.61 -1.03
C ASP A 281 -8.06 -37.93 -0.57
N GLU A 282 -7.03 -37.93 -1.42
CA GLU A 282 -5.77 -37.22 -1.16
C GLU A 282 -5.99 -35.71 -1.00
N ALA A 283 -6.78 -35.09 -1.90
CA ALA A 283 -7.12 -33.67 -1.80
C ALA A 283 -7.88 -33.33 -0.52
N PHE A 284 -8.75 -34.23 -0.04
CA PHE A 284 -9.47 -34.07 1.22
C PHE A 284 -8.53 -34.05 2.43
N ASP A 285 -7.55 -34.95 2.46
CA ASP A 285 -6.55 -35.02 3.53
C ASP A 285 -5.65 -33.79 3.55
N TYR A 286 -5.15 -33.37 2.39
CA TYR A 286 -4.33 -32.16 2.27
C TYR A 286 -5.12 -30.89 2.62
N LYS A 287 -6.39 -30.80 2.23
CA LYS A 287 -7.27 -29.69 2.64
C LYS A 287 -7.46 -29.67 4.15
N SER A 288 -7.69 -30.82 4.76
CA SER A 288 -7.86 -30.95 6.21
C SER A 288 -6.60 -30.49 6.97
N ASN A 289 -5.42 -30.88 6.50
CA ASN A 289 -4.15 -30.46 7.08
C ASN A 289 -3.91 -28.94 6.91
N TYR A 290 -4.15 -28.42 5.71
CA TYR A 290 -4.03 -26.99 5.43
C TYR A 290 -4.93 -26.16 6.36
N ASP A 291 -6.21 -26.53 6.49
CA ASP A 291 -7.18 -25.85 7.34
C ASP A 291 -6.77 -25.87 8.81
N PHE A 292 -6.25 -27.00 9.29
CA PHE A 292 -5.75 -27.12 10.65
C PHE A 292 -4.59 -26.14 10.90
N LYS A 293 -3.63 -26.07 10.00
CA LYS A 293 -2.47 -25.17 10.09
C LYS A 293 -2.88 -23.70 9.98
N LEU A 294 -3.73 -23.36 9.02
CA LEU A 294 -4.24 -22.01 8.83
C LEU A 294 -5.03 -21.53 10.06
N GLY A 295 -5.93 -22.38 10.57
CA GLY A 295 -6.69 -22.08 11.78
C GLY A 295 -5.80 -21.94 13.03
N SER A 296 -4.69 -22.67 13.09
CA SER A 296 -3.69 -22.52 14.17
C SER A 296 -2.96 -21.19 14.07
N LEU A 297 -2.62 -20.71 12.87
CA LEU A 297 -2.05 -19.37 12.68
C LEU A 297 -3.04 -18.28 13.08
N LEU A 298 -4.30 -18.38 12.67
CA LEU A 298 -5.37 -17.46 13.06
C LEU A 298 -5.49 -17.36 14.59
N HIS A 299 -5.52 -18.51 15.26
CA HIS A 299 -5.59 -18.57 16.72
C HIS A 299 -4.35 -17.98 17.40
N TYR A 300 -3.16 -18.36 16.94
CA TYR A 300 -1.88 -17.90 17.51
C TYR A 300 -1.75 -16.37 17.48
N TYR A 301 -2.05 -15.74 16.35
CA TYR A 301 -1.98 -14.27 16.21
C TYR A 301 -3.24 -13.54 16.69
N GLY A 302 -4.30 -14.26 17.07
CA GLY A 302 -5.60 -13.69 17.45
C GLY A 302 -6.31 -12.98 16.31
N ILE A 303 -6.10 -13.43 15.07
CA ILE A 303 -6.73 -12.91 13.85
C ILE A 303 -8.06 -13.64 13.65
N ARG A 304 -9.10 -12.92 13.24
CA ARG A 304 -10.47 -13.47 13.24
C ARG A 304 -10.80 -14.23 11.96
N THR A 305 -10.33 -13.74 10.82
CA THR A 305 -10.76 -14.27 9.51
C THR A 305 -9.57 -14.63 8.63
N GLU A 306 -9.78 -15.61 7.75
CA GLU A 306 -8.82 -15.98 6.71
C GLU A 306 -8.48 -14.80 5.79
N ALA A 307 -9.46 -13.97 5.43
CA ALA A 307 -9.27 -12.81 4.58
C ALA A 307 -8.30 -11.79 5.19
N GLU A 308 -8.40 -11.52 6.50
CA GLU A 308 -7.48 -10.63 7.21
C GLU A 308 -6.05 -11.16 7.19
N LEU A 309 -5.88 -12.47 7.42
CA LEU A 309 -4.57 -13.12 7.44
C LEU A 309 -3.91 -13.10 6.05
N LEU A 310 -4.65 -13.43 5.00
CA LEU A 310 -4.10 -13.54 3.65
C LEU A 310 -3.88 -12.18 2.97
N SER A 311 -4.72 -11.19 3.26
CA SER A 311 -4.58 -9.83 2.71
C SER A 311 -3.55 -8.97 3.46
N GLY A 312 -3.11 -9.39 4.65
CA GLY A 312 -2.33 -8.56 5.58
C GLY A 312 -3.11 -7.35 6.14
N SER A 313 -4.40 -7.23 5.82
CA SER A 313 -5.27 -6.14 6.26
C SER A 313 -5.95 -6.48 7.59
N ILE A 314 -5.12 -6.73 8.61
CA ILE A 314 -5.58 -7.17 9.93
C ILE A 314 -6.17 -6.00 10.70
N MET A 315 -7.44 -6.16 11.11
CA MET A 315 -8.22 -5.14 11.83
C MET A 315 -8.02 -5.21 13.33
N LYS A 316 -7.92 -6.42 13.90
CA LYS A 316 -7.74 -6.67 15.32
C LYS A 316 -6.75 -7.83 15.53
N MET A 317 -5.79 -7.65 16.43
CA MET A 317 -4.87 -8.68 16.91
C MET A 317 -5.06 -8.89 18.41
N SER A 318 -4.46 -9.96 18.95
CA SER A 318 -4.32 -10.08 20.41
C SER A 318 -3.42 -8.96 20.96
N SER A 319 -3.57 -8.62 22.25
CA SER A 319 -2.81 -7.54 22.89
C SER A 319 -1.28 -7.75 22.88
N SER A 320 -0.82 -8.99 22.65
CA SER A 320 0.60 -9.35 22.61
C SER A 320 1.26 -9.09 21.25
N PHE A 321 0.47 -8.86 20.20
CA PHE A 321 0.96 -8.62 18.84
C PHE A 321 0.61 -7.21 18.36
N THR A 322 1.50 -6.64 17.55
CA THR A 322 1.25 -5.35 16.89
C THR A 322 1.54 -5.47 15.40
N LYS A 323 0.65 -4.88 14.58
CA LYS A 323 0.82 -4.88 13.12
C LYS A 323 2.17 -4.33 12.65
N LYS A 324 2.76 -3.39 13.39
CA LYS A 324 4.05 -2.78 13.01
C LYS A 324 5.23 -3.74 13.19
N ARG A 325 5.21 -4.59 14.22
CA ARG A 325 6.31 -5.52 14.54
C ARG A 325 6.13 -6.88 13.87
N ASP A 326 4.90 -7.39 13.87
CA ASP A 326 4.66 -8.81 13.59
C ASP A 326 4.14 -9.08 12.16
N SER A 327 3.90 -8.03 11.35
CA SER A 327 3.38 -8.18 9.98
C SER A 327 4.30 -8.98 9.07
N GLU A 328 5.62 -8.85 9.22
CA GLU A 328 6.58 -9.62 8.42
C GLU A 328 6.56 -11.10 8.79
N SER A 329 6.58 -11.41 10.09
CA SER A 329 6.47 -12.77 10.62
C SER A 329 5.18 -13.46 10.17
N ILE A 330 4.04 -12.75 10.22
CA ILE A 330 2.75 -13.26 9.72
C ILE A 330 2.84 -13.56 8.22
N THR A 331 3.39 -12.63 7.44
CA THR A 331 3.56 -12.80 5.99
C THR A 331 4.44 -14.00 5.67
N MET A 332 5.52 -14.20 6.43
CA MET A 332 6.43 -15.33 6.27
C MET A 332 5.77 -16.65 6.67
N ALA A 333 4.97 -16.69 7.75
CA ALA A 333 4.23 -17.87 8.14
C ALA A 333 3.19 -18.29 7.09
N VAL A 334 2.44 -17.33 6.53
CA VAL A 334 1.49 -17.59 5.43
C VAL A 334 2.22 -18.07 4.17
N LYS A 335 3.35 -17.46 3.81
CA LYS A 335 4.18 -17.91 2.69
C LYS A 335 4.71 -19.33 2.90
N ALA A 336 5.16 -19.66 4.10
CA ALA A 336 5.64 -21.00 4.45
C ALA A 336 4.53 -22.04 4.30
N LEU A 337 3.32 -21.77 4.80
CA LEU A 337 2.17 -22.66 4.65
C LEU A 337 1.81 -22.88 3.18
N ARG A 338 1.78 -21.83 2.35
CA ARG A 338 1.49 -21.96 0.92
C ARG A 338 2.59 -22.76 0.18
N LYS A 339 3.85 -22.58 0.57
CA LYS A 339 4.98 -23.34 0.03
C LYS A 339 4.86 -24.81 0.39
N GLU A 340 4.51 -25.12 1.63
CA GLU A 340 4.30 -26.48 2.10
C GLU A 340 3.13 -27.17 1.37
N ALA A 341 1.99 -26.48 1.22
CA ALA A 341 0.89 -26.99 0.41
C ALA A 341 1.34 -27.29 -1.03
N ARG A 342 2.11 -26.40 -1.65
CA ARG A 342 2.67 -26.66 -2.99
C ARG A 342 3.62 -27.86 -3.01
N THR A 343 4.34 -28.14 -1.92
CA THR A 343 5.15 -29.37 -1.86
C THR A 343 4.30 -30.63 -1.78
N TRP A 344 3.17 -30.63 -1.07
CA TRP A 344 2.23 -31.75 -1.09
C TRP A 344 1.68 -32.00 -2.50
N PHE A 345 1.30 -30.94 -3.20
CA PHE A 345 0.81 -31.04 -4.58
C PHE A 345 1.83 -31.67 -5.55
N ASN A 346 3.11 -31.35 -5.39
CA ASN A 346 4.20 -31.85 -6.23
C ASN A 346 4.71 -33.24 -5.81
N GLN A 347 4.25 -33.77 -4.67
CA GLN A 347 4.63 -35.12 -4.25
C GLN A 347 3.84 -36.14 -5.08
N LYS A 348 4.53 -37.20 -5.49
CA LYS A 348 3.88 -38.39 -6.01
C LYS A 348 3.44 -39.26 -4.82
N PRO A 349 2.24 -39.85 -4.86
CA PRO A 349 1.78 -40.74 -3.80
C PRO A 349 2.77 -41.90 -3.58
N PRO A 350 3.06 -42.29 -2.33
CA PRO A 350 3.95 -43.40 -2.05
C PRO A 350 3.31 -44.72 -2.51
N GLY A 351 3.93 -45.38 -3.50
CA GLY A 351 3.52 -46.69 -4.01
C GLY A 351 3.02 -46.74 -5.46
N LEU A 352 3.06 -45.62 -6.19
CA LEU A 352 2.72 -45.58 -7.62
C LEU A 352 3.94 -45.86 -8.49
N ASP A 353 3.79 -46.76 -9.47
CA ASP A 353 4.79 -47.03 -10.52
C ASP A 353 5.06 -45.76 -11.34
N GLU A 354 6.25 -45.63 -11.94
CA GLU A 354 6.64 -44.50 -12.79
C GLU A 354 5.74 -44.32 -14.05
N SER A 355 4.82 -45.25 -14.30
CA SER A 355 3.98 -45.36 -15.49
C SER A 355 2.55 -44.83 -15.34
N GLU A 356 2.09 -44.46 -14.15
CA GLU A 356 0.74 -43.88 -13.97
C GLU A 356 0.69 -42.38 -14.31
N PRO A 357 -0.42 -41.91 -14.92
CA PRO A 357 -0.55 -40.51 -15.33
C PRO A 357 -0.67 -39.60 -14.11
N ASP A 358 0.43 -38.93 -13.78
CA ASP A 358 0.43 -37.79 -12.86
C ASP A 358 -0.14 -36.58 -13.59
N ASP A 359 -1.46 -36.43 -13.60
CA ASP A 359 -2.11 -35.26 -14.20
C ASP A 359 -2.23 -34.11 -13.19
N PRO A 360 -1.38 -33.09 -13.28
CA PRO A 360 -1.44 -31.94 -12.37
C PRO A 360 -2.74 -31.14 -12.52
N TYR A 361 -3.44 -31.23 -13.66
CA TYR A 361 -4.70 -30.54 -13.87
C TYR A 361 -5.86 -31.27 -13.17
N ALA A 362 -5.89 -32.59 -13.22
CA ALA A 362 -6.82 -33.42 -12.46
C ALA A 362 -6.64 -33.23 -10.94
N LYS A 363 -5.39 -33.22 -10.45
CA LYS A 363 -5.08 -32.90 -9.04
C LYS A 363 -5.55 -31.50 -8.64
N ALA A 364 -5.28 -30.48 -9.46
CA ALA A 364 -5.70 -29.11 -9.16
C ALA A 364 -7.23 -28.98 -9.18
N SER A 365 -7.91 -29.67 -10.10
CA SER A 365 -9.36 -29.80 -10.16
C SER A 365 -9.91 -30.44 -8.88
N ALA A 366 -9.29 -31.53 -8.38
CA ALA A 366 -9.68 -32.16 -7.13
C ALA A 366 -9.55 -31.20 -5.93
N TRP A 367 -8.45 -30.45 -5.84
CA TRP A 367 -8.26 -29.43 -4.79
C TRP A 367 -9.34 -28.35 -4.83
N TYR A 368 -9.70 -27.88 -6.03
CA TYR A 368 -10.81 -26.96 -6.25
C TYR A 368 -12.15 -27.58 -5.81
N TYR A 369 -12.42 -28.81 -6.22
CA TYR A 369 -13.66 -29.54 -5.93
C TYR A 369 -13.89 -29.70 -4.43
N VAL A 370 -12.92 -30.26 -3.70
CA VAL A 370 -13.04 -30.51 -2.26
C VAL A 370 -13.15 -29.20 -1.46
N THR A 371 -12.67 -28.07 -1.99
CA THR A 371 -12.77 -26.77 -1.32
C THR A 371 -14.11 -26.07 -1.57
N TYR A 372 -14.61 -26.06 -2.81
CA TYR A 372 -15.73 -25.21 -3.19
C TYR A 372 -17.03 -25.97 -3.45
N HIS A 373 -16.98 -27.29 -3.68
CA HIS A 373 -18.18 -28.06 -4.01
C HIS A 373 -19.12 -28.17 -2.78
N PRO A 374 -20.44 -27.98 -2.94
CA PRO A 374 -21.40 -27.98 -1.83
C PRO A 374 -21.44 -29.26 -0.99
N SER A 375 -20.99 -30.39 -1.52
CA SER A 375 -20.93 -31.66 -0.79
C SER A 375 -19.87 -31.65 0.32
N TYR A 376 -18.79 -30.89 0.15
CA TYR A 376 -17.68 -30.80 1.11
C TYR A 376 -17.81 -29.60 2.06
N TRP A 377 -18.85 -28.77 1.88
CA TRP A 377 -19.13 -27.69 2.82
C TRP A 377 -19.41 -28.24 4.22
N GLY A 378 -18.61 -27.81 5.20
CA GLY A 378 -18.71 -28.27 6.59
C GLY A 378 -18.16 -29.68 6.83
N ALA A 379 -17.51 -30.30 5.84
CA ALA A 379 -16.86 -31.60 6.02
C ALA A 379 -15.54 -31.51 6.81
N TYR A 380 -14.93 -30.32 6.83
CA TYR A 380 -13.67 -30.02 7.52
C TYR A 380 -13.89 -29.46 8.93
N ASN A 381 -12.84 -29.48 9.76
CA ASN A 381 -12.83 -28.84 11.08
C ASN A 381 -13.94 -29.32 12.04
N GLN A 382 -14.30 -30.61 12.01
CA GLN A 382 -15.43 -31.16 12.79
C GLN A 382 -15.28 -31.10 14.33
N GLY A 383 -14.09 -30.74 14.86
CA GLY A 383 -13.83 -30.59 16.30
C GLY A 383 -13.78 -29.13 16.77
N PRO A 384 -12.84 -28.31 16.28
CA PRO A 384 -12.80 -26.90 16.60
C PRO A 384 -13.83 -26.21 15.70
N LYS A 385 -14.91 -25.62 16.25
CA LYS A 385 -15.94 -24.85 15.51
C LYS A 385 -15.34 -23.68 14.70
N ARG A 386 -14.60 -23.98 13.64
CA ARG A 386 -13.86 -23.07 12.77
C ARG A 386 -14.63 -22.92 11.46
N ASP A 387 -14.41 -21.78 10.82
CA ASP A 387 -15.02 -21.48 9.53
C ASP A 387 -14.51 -22.43 8.42
N HIS A 388 -15.27 -22.51 7.33
CA HIS A 388 -14.86 -23.19 6.11
C HIS A 388 -13.87 -22.30 5.34
N TYR A 389 -12.60 -22.68 5.31
CA TYR A 389 -11.54 -21.91 4.66
C TYR A 389 -11.45 -22.17 3.15
N LEU A 390 -11.14 -21.11 2.40
CA LEU A 390 -11.25 -21.05 0.93
C LEU A 390 -9.91 -20.96 0.19
N SER A 391 -8.80 -20.69 0.88
CA SER A 391 -7.53 -20.37 0.22
C SER A 391 -6.67 -21.54 -0.21
N PHE A 392 -7.04 -22.77 0.16
CA PHE A 392 -6.25 -23.96 -0.15
C PHE A 392 -5.92 -24.11 -1.65
N PRO A 393 -6.89 -24.03 -2.59
CA PRO A 393 -6.60 -24.16 -4.02
C PRO A 393 -5.78 -22.99 -4.57
N TRP A 394 -5.73 -21.85 -3.88
CA TRP A 394 -4.91 -20.70 -4.30
C TRP A 394 -3.42 -20.98 -4.16
N CYS A 395 -3.03 -22.08 -3.53
CA CYS A 395 -1.66 -22.56 -3.52
C CYS A 395 -1.21 -23.06 -4.90
N VAL A 396 -2.15 -23.44 -5.78
CA VAL A 396 -1.92 -23.97 -7.14
C VAL A 396 -2.68 -23.14 -8.20
N TYR A 397 -2.83 -21.84 -7.94
CA TYR A 397 -3.59 -20.91 -8.78
C TYR A 397 -3.15 -20.91 -10.26
N ASP A 398 -1.87 -21.17 -10.53
CA ASP A 398 -1.29 -21.29 -11.86
C ASP A 398 -1.99 -22.37 -12.69
N LYS A 399 -2.22 -23.55 -12.11
CA LYS A 399 -2.90 -24.67 -12.79
C LYS A 399 -4.40 -24.40 -12.96
N LEU A 400 -5.04 -23.83 -11.94
CA LEU A 400 -6.45 -23.44 -12.01
C LEU A 400 -6.72 -22.41 -13.12
N ILE A 401 -5.82 -21.44 -13.30
CA ILE A 401 -5.91 -20.45 -14.39
C ILE A 401 -5.77 -21.12 -15.76
N GLU A 402 -4.86 -22.08 -15.89
CA GLU A 402 -4.68 -22.85 -17.13
C GLU A 402 -5.94 -23.65 -17.49
N ILE A 403 -6.53 -24.39 -16.54
CA ILE A 403 -7.81 -25.12 -16.72
C ILE A 403 -8.89 -24.18 -17.25
N LYS A 404 -9.06 -23.02 -16.62
CA LYS A 404 -10.09 -22.06 -17.03
C LYS A 404 -9.83 -21.48 -18.42
N LYS A 405 -8.57 -21.15 -18.75
CA LYS A 405 -8.17 -20.66 -20.07
C LYS A 405 -8.49 -21.68 -21.17
N GLU A 406 -8.20 -22.95 -20.93
CA GLU A 406 -8.46 -24.01 -21.90
C GLU A 406 -9.96 -24.19 -22.15
N LYS A 407 -10.78 -24.19 -21.11
CA LYS A 407 -12.25 -24.29 -21.24
C LYS A 407 -12.84 -23.09 -21.98
N VAL A 408 -12.37 -21.87 -21.71
CA VAL A 408 -12.78 -20.67 -22.45
C VAL A 408 -12.36 -20.77 -23.93
N ASN A 409 -11.15 -21.23 -24.21
CA ASN A 409 -10.67 -21.41 -25.58
C ASN A 409 -11.46 -22.50 -26.33
N MET A 410 -11.81 -23.60 -25.68
CA MET A 410 -12.68 -24.63 -26.25
C MET A 410 -14.07 -24.10 -26.58
N ARG A 411 -14.69 -23.31 -25.68
CA ARG A 411 -15.98 -22.65 -25.94
C ARG A 411 -15.89 -21.68 -27.12
N ARG A 412 -14.82 -20.89 -27.21
CA ARG A 412 -14.57 -20.00 -28.36
C ARG A 412 -14.45 -20.79 -29.68
N ARG A 413 -13.68 -21.88 -29.69
CA ARG A 413 -13.53 -22.76 -30.86
C ARG A 413 -14.86 -23.39 -31.28
N ARG A 414 -15.67 -23.88 -30.33
CA ARG A 414 -17.01 -24.42 -30.60
C ARG A 414 -18.00 -23.38 -31.13
N ASN A 415 -17.92 -22.14 -30.64
CA ASN A 415 -18.75 -21.05 -31.16
C ASN A 415 -18.34 -20.62 -32.57
N LEU A 416 -17.04 -20.60 -32.87
CA LEU A 416 -16.51 -20.35 -34.21
C LEU A 416 -16.93 -21.45 -35.20
N SER A 417 -16.82 -22.73 -34.80
CA SER A 417 -17.26 -23.85 -35.65
C SER A 417 -18.77 -23.87 -35.86
N SER A 418 -19.56 -23.52 -34.83
CA SER A 418 -21.02 -23.36 -34.96
C SER A 418 -21.39 -22.20 -35.90
N LEU A 419 -20.67 -21.08 -35.84
CA LEU A 419 -20.82 -19.98 -36.79
C LEU A 419 -20.49 -20.46 -38.22
N GLU A 420 -19.34 -21.12 -38.42
CA GLU A 420 -18.94 -21.65 -39.72
C GLU A 420 -19.94 -22.66 -40.30
N GLU A 421 -20.53 -23.52 -39.46
CA GLU A 421 -21.60 -24.44 -39.88
C GLU A 421 -22.89 -23.69 -40.25
N SER A 422 -23.25 -22.65 -39.51
CA SER A 422 -24.41 -21.80 -39.83
C SER A 422 -24.24 -21.03 -41.14
N PHE A 423 -23.05 -20.46 -41.38
CA PHE A 423 -22.69 -19.80 -42.63
C PHE A 423 -22.65 -20.79 -43.81
N SER A 424 -22.10 -21.99 -43.60
CA SER A 424 -22.06 -23.05 -44.61
C SER A 424 -23.45 -23.57 -44.97
N ARG A 425 -24.39 -23.62 -44.01
CA ARG A 425 -25.80 -23.94 -44.28
C ARG A 425 -26.50 -22.81 -45.04
N ALA A 426 -26.27 -21.55 -44.67
CA ALA A 426 -26.87 -20.40 -45.36
C ALA A 426 -26.43 -20.31 -46.84
N LEU A 427 -25.17 -20.62 -47.14
CA LEU A 427 -24.62 -20.66 -48.51
C LEU A 427 -25.09 -21.85 -49.36
N ARG A 428 -25.69 -22.90 -48.76
CA ARG A 428 -26.27 -24.04 -49.49
C ARG A 428 -27.74 -23.85 -49.85
N PHE A 429 -28.39 -22.83 -49.31
CA PHE A 429 -29.79 -22.48 -49.58
C PHE A 429 -29.95 -21.19 -50.41
N SER A 430 -28.87 -20.66 -50.98
CA SER A 430 -28.86 -19.50 -51.89
C SER A 430 -28.69 -19.91 -53.34
#